data_AF-D8QFJ4-F1
#
_entry.id   AF-D8QFJ4-F1
#
_cell.length_a   1.000
_cell.length_b   1.000
_cell.length_c   1.000
_cell.angle_alpha   90.00
_cell.angle_beta   90.00
_cell.angle_gamma   90.00
#
_symmetry.space_group_name_H-M   'P 1'
#
loop_
_entity.id
_entity.type
_entity.pdbx_description
1 polymer ?
#
loop_
_entity_poly.entity_id
_entity_poly.type
_entity_poly.pdbx_seq_one_letter_code
_entity_poly.pdbx_strand_id
1 'polypeptide(L)'
;MDSLSKLFGGKSDLPLVVVQYKRDEFGVGTEDELHWAIVAVSSNKSGTIVGAVWQVINRVYSDGRGIVWSMHHRSEVELNASSKCLGGVIIGSIKGKDVEKLNTLIESNHVPQVRTKDWNCRSWVMEVIQYTLMPKGWANVPIATEASLLPSLKVAARASRDASIKEGKTMPLLVDFRA
;
A
#
# COMPACT_ATOMS: atom_id res chain seq x y z
N MET A 1 -5.08 21.19 -5.89
CA MET A 1 -5.83 20.26 -6.78
C MET A 1 -4.99 19.82 -7.99
N ASP A 2 -3.66 19.76 -7.94
CA ASP A 2 -2.86 19.73 -9.19
C ASP A 2 -1.58 18.87 -9.17
N SER A 3 -1.51 17.87 -8.28
CA SER A 3 -0.34 16.95 -8.17
C SER A 3 -0.64 15.59 -8.82
N LEU A 4 -1.78 14.96 -8.51
CA LEU A 4 -2.13 13.62 -8.99
C LEU A 4 -2.41 13.60 -10.51
N SER A 5 -3.12 14.60 -11.04
CA SER A 5 -3.41 14.73 -12.48
C SER A 5 -2.16 14.87 -13.35
N LYS A 6 -1.09 15.49 -12.83
CA LYS A 6 0.21 15.61 -13.50
C LYS A 6 1.02 14.32 -13.46
N LEU A 7 0.93 13.55 -12.36
CA LEU A 7 1.58 12.25 -12.21
C LEU A 7 0.97 11.17 -13.10
N PHE A 8 -0.34 11.22 -13.30
CA PHE A 8 -1.10 10.17 -13.97
C PHE A 8 -1.72 10.60 -15.31
N GLY A 9 -1.29 11.74 -15.84
CA GLY A 9 -1.92 12.44 -16.96
C GLY A 9 -2.39 11.51 -18.08
N GLY A 10 -3.69 11.53 -18.38
CA GLY A 10 -4.36 10.95 -19.57
C GLY A 10 -4.18 9.46 -19.92
N LYS A 11 -3.17 8.76 -19.38
CA LYS A 11 -2.77 7.40 -19.78
C LYS A 11 -3.36 6.32 -18.86
N SER A 12 -3.46 5.13 -19.49
CA SER A 12 -3.40 3.74 -19.01
C SER A 12 -3.77 3.40 -17.56
N ASP A 13 -4.41 2.24 -17.40
CA ASP A 13 -4.64 1.61 -16.11
C ASP A 13 -3.34 1.53 -15.29
N LEU A 14 -3.36 2.13 -14.10
CA LEU A 14 -2.28 2.14 -13.12
C LEU A 14 -2.42 0.91 -12.22
N PRO A 15 -1.34 0.18 -11.92
CA PRO A 15 -1.40 -0.90 -10.94
C PRO A 15 -1.82 -0.38 -9.57
N LEU A 16 -2.82 -1.03 -8.97
CA LEU A 16 -3.12 -0.91 -7.54
C LEU A 16 -2.37 -1.99 -6.79
N VAL A 17 -1.64 -1.59 -5.76
CA VAL A 17 -0.69 -2.44 -5.07
C VAL A 17 -0.90 -2.37 -3.56
N VAL A 18 -0.83 -3.51 -2.89
CA VAL A 18 -0.59 -3.57 -1.45
C VAL A 18 0.91 -3.62 -1.21
N VAL A 19 1.47 -2.53 -0.69
CA VAL A 19 2.90 -2.40 -0.37
C VAL A 19 3.11 -2.66 1.12
N GLN A 20 4.23 -3.30 1.47
CA GLN A 20 4.59 -3.58 2.85
C GLN A 20 5.90 -2.91 3.27
N TYR A 21 5.97 -2.48 4.52
CA TYR A 21 7.11 -1.79 5.10
C TYR A 21 7.55 -2.46 6.41
N LYS A 22 8.87 -2.58 6.58
CA LYS A 22 9.51 -3.02 7.83
C LYS A 22 9.01 -2.19 9.01
N ARG A 23 8.85 -2.87 10.14
CA ARG A 23 8.82 -2.23 11.46
C ARG A 23 10.16 -2.45 12.14
N ASP A 24 10.41 -1.77 13.25
CA ASP A 24 11.74 -1.76 13.85
C ASP A 24 12.21 -3.16 14.28
N GLU A 25 11.27 -4.05 14.63
CA GLU A 25 11.54 -5.44 15.04
C GLU A 25 11.21 -6.49 13.95
N PHE A 26 10.60 -6.08 12.84
CA PHE A 26 10.00 -6.99 11.86
C PHE A 26 10.50 -6.74 10.44
N GLY A 27 10.73 -7.83 9.70
CA GLY A 27 11.30 -7.78 8.35
C GLY A 27 10.88 -8.95 7.47
N VAL A 28 11.77 -9.35 6.55
CA VAL A 28 11.53 -10.49 5.65
C VAL A 28 11.38 -11.77 6.49
N GLY A 29 10.30 -12.51 6.27
CA GLY A 29 9.93 -13.70 7.03
C GLY A 29 8.84 -13.47 8.10
N THR A 30 8.50 -12.21 8.39
CA THR A 30 7.45 -11.81 9.35
C THR A 30 6.46 -10.85 8.69
N GLU A 31 6.03 -11.14 7.45
CA GLU A 31 5.18 -10.28 6.63
C GLU A 31 3.80 -9.97 7.27
N ASP A 32 3.35 -10.86 8.14
CA ASP A 32 2.18 -10.75 9.01
C ASP A 32 2.40 -9.84 10.22
N GLU A 33 3.55 -9.20 10.37
CA GLU A 33 3.80 -8.15 11.38
C GLU A 33 4.13 -6.79 10.75
N LEU A 34 4.16 -6.73 9.41
CA LEU A 34 4.59 -5.55 8.67
C LEU A 34 3.47 -4.52 8.53
N HIS A 35 3.89 -3.27 8.30
CA HIS A 35 2.96 -2.20 7.97
C HIS A 35 2.53 -2.30 6.50
N TRP A 36 1.23 -2.24 6.22
CA TRP A 36 0.69 -2.30 4.86
C TRP A 36 0.09 -0.96 4.43
N ALA A 37 0.17 -0.68 3.14
CA ALA A 37 -0.40 0.50 2.50
C ALA A 37 -0.96 0.14 1.12
N ILE A 38 -1.92 0.94 0.64
CA ILE A 38 -2.43 0.86 -0.72
C ILE A 38 -1.71 1.91 -1.56
N VAL A 39 -1.26 1.54 -2.76
CA VAL A 39 -0.53 2.42 -3.66
C VAL A 39 -1.07 2.31 -5.07
N ALA A 40 -1.45 3.43 -5.67
CA ALA A 40 -1.64 3.53 -7.11
C ALA A 40 -0.29 3.91 -7.74
N VAL A 41 0.30 2.97 -8.47
CA VAL A 41 1.69 3.06 -8.92
C VAL A 41 1.79 3.63 -10.33
N SER A 42 2.81 4.45 -10.54
CA SER A 42 3.29 4.90 -11.84
C SER A 42 4.83 4.85 -11.84
N SER A 43 5.43 5.18 -12.98
CA SER A 43 6.86 5.39 -13.08
C SER A 43 7.12 6.84 -13.47
N ASN A 44 8.04 7.49 -12.77
CA ASN A 44 8.48 8.82 -13.18
C ASN A 44 9.41 8.74 -14.41
N LYS A 45 9.88 9.90 -14.90
CA LYS A 45 10.73 9.98 -16.10
C LYS A 45 12.08 9.25 -15.97
N SER A 46 12.57 9.04 -14.74
CA SER A 46 13.82 8.28 -14.48
C SER A 46 13.58 6.78 -14.31
N GLY A 47 12.35 6.30 -14.51
CA GLY A 47 11.98 4.89 -14.29
C GLY A 47 11.83 4.51 -12.81
N THR A 48 11.85 5.49 -11.90
CA THR A 48 11.60 5.27 -10.48
C THR A 48 10.13 4.99 -10.25
N ILE A 49 9.84 3.97 -9.44
CA ILE A 49 8.48 3.61 -9.05
C ILE A 49 7.97 4.67 -8.07
N VAL A 50 6.97 5.43 -8.51
CA VAL A 50 6.29 6.47 -7.73
C VAL A 50 4.83 6.10 -7.56
N GLY A 51 4.16 6.63 -6.54
CA GLY A 51 2.73 6.40 -6.42
C GLY A 51 2.02 7.31 -5.44
N ALA A 52 0.70 7.33 -5.60
CA ALA A 52 -0.22 7.86 -4.62
C ALA A 52 -0.43 6.79 -3.54
N VAL A 53 -0.11 7.12 -2.29
CA VAL A 53 -0.13 6.18 -1.15
C VAL A 53 -1.28 6.53 -0.22
N TRP A 54 -2.00 5.52 0.23
CA TRP A 54 -2.95 5.59 1.35
C TRP A 54 -2.56 4.57 2.41
N GLN A 55 -2.51 5.02 3.66
CA GLN A 55 -2.14 4.19 4.80
C GLN A 55 -2.75 4.73 6.08
N VAL A 56 -2.84 3.88 7.09
CA VAL A 56 -3.18 4.32 8.46
C VAL A 56 -2.03 4.00 9.39
N ILE A 57 -1.62 4.99 10.19
CA ILE A 57 -0.54 4.81 11.17
C ILE A 57 -1.10 5.05 12.56
N ASN A 58 -0.59 4.29 13.52
CA ASN A 58 -0.85 4.54 14.93
C ASN A 58 0.24 5.43 15.52
N ARG A 59 -0.16 6.28 16.46
CA ARG A 59 0.75 7.01 17.34
C ARG A 59 0.35 6.75 18.78
N VAL A 60 1.33 6.44 19.61
CA VAL A 60 1.16 6.31 21.05
C VAL A 60 1.46 7.66 21.67
N TYR A 61 0.48 8.24 22.37
CA TYR A 61 0.65 9.50 23.06
C TYR A 61 0.83 9.25 24.56
N SER A 62 1.85 9.90 25.14
CA SER A 62 2.16 9.81 26.57
C SER A 62 1.22 10.63 27.47
N ASP A 63 0.35 11.44 26.89
CA ASP A 63 -0.58 12.33 27.60
C ASP A 63 -1.93 11.70 27.95
N GLY A 64 -1.99 10.36 27.98
CA GLY A 64 -3.18 9.60 28.36
C GLY A 64 -4.19 9.40 27.22
N ARG A 65 -3.98 9.98 26.03
CA ARG A 65 -4.81 9.70 24.84
C ARG A 65 -4.66 8.29 24.29
N GLY A 66 -3.65 7.54 24.74
CA GLY A 66 -3.40 6.17 24.31
C GLY A 66 -2.97 6.09 22.84
N ILE A 67 -3.47 5.06 22.14
CA ILE A 67 -3.18 4.83 20.72
C ILE A 67 -4.19 5.59 19.87
N VAL A 68 -3.71 6.52 19.06
CA VAL A 68 -4.54 7.24 18.08
C VAL A 68 -4.14 6.79 16.67
N TRP A 69 -5.13 6.37 15.89
CA TRP A 69 -4.94 6.03 14.49
C TRP A 69 -5.26 7.21 13.59
N SER A 70 -4.43 7.42 12.58
CA SER A 70 -4.57 8.52 11.63
C SER A 70 -4.34 8.03 10.22
N MET A 71 -5.19 8.49 9.30
CA MET A 71 -5.06 8.21 7.88
C MET A 71 -4.10 9.21 7.25
N HIS A 72 -3.22 8.69 6.41
CA HIS A 72 -2.24 9.48 5.67
C HIS A 72 -2.38 9.18 4.18
N HIS A 73 -2.61 10.25 3.43
CA HIS A 73 -2.52 10.25 1.98
C HIS A 73 -1.31 11.10 1.53
N ARG A 74 -0.57 10.60 0.55
CA ARG A 74 0.47 11.36 -0.16
C ARG A 74 0.35 11.08 -1.64
N SER A 75 0.32 12.13 -2.45
CA SER A 75 0.09 12.01 -3.89
C SER A 75 1.32 11.58 -4.68
N GLU A 76 2.52 11.79 -4.14
CA GLU A 76 3.79 11.49 -4.80
C GLU A 76 4.78 10.92 -3.78
N VAL A 77 4.98 9.60 -3.82
CA VAL A 77 5.96 8.90 -2.99
C VAL A 77 6.78 7.97 -3.86
N GLU A 78 8.09 8.11 -3.78
CA GLU A 78 9.04 7.13 -4.33
C GLU A 78 9.09 5.90 -3.42
N LEU A 79 8.75 4.73 -3.94
CA LEU A 79 8.74 3.51 -3.12
C LEU A 79 10.14 3.07 -2.71
N ASN A 80 11.17 3.44 -3.47
CA ASN A 80 12.57 3.15 -3.19
C ASN A 80 13.25 4.18 -2.27
N ALA A 81 12.54 5.24 -1.84
CA ALA A 81 13.11 6.26 -0.95
C ALA A 81 13.42 5.75 0.46
N SER A 82 12.87 4.61 0.88
CA SER A 82 13.10 4.02 2.19
C SER A 82 13.47 2.55 2.10
N SER A 83 14.56 2.16 2.78
CA SER A 83 14.99 0.77 2.95
C SER A 83 14.02 -0.08 3.80
N LYS A 84 12.97 0.56 4.37
CA LYS A 84 11.86 -0.14 5.00
C LYS A 84 10.89 -0.75 3.97
N CYS A 85 10.80 -0.20 2.75
CA CYS A 85 9.91 -0.76 1.73
C CYS A 85 10.39 -2.15 1.28
N LEU A 86 9.53 -3.15 1.38
CA LEU A 86 9.80 -4.53 0.98
C LEU A 86 9.00 -4.94 -0.26
N GLY A 87 8.67 -3.97 -1.11
CA GLY A 87 7.86 -4.21 -2.30
C GLY A 87 6.39 -4.47 -1.98
N GLY A 88 5.68 -5.05 -2.94
CA GLY A 88 4.24 -5.22 -2.81
C GLY A 88 3.63 -6.17 -3.82
N VAL A 89 2.33 -6.35 -3.70
CA VAL A 89 1.52 -7.24 -4.52
C VAL A 89 0.54 -6.42 -5.34
N ILE A 90 0.53 -6.62 -6.65
CA ILE A 90 -0.45 -6.03 -7.57
C ILE A 90 -1.78 -6.74 -7.36
N ILE A 91 -2.80 -5.98 -6.98
CA ILE A 91 -4.14 -6.48 -6.64
C ILE A 91 -5.21 -6.07 -7.67
N GLY A 92 -4.82 -5.29 -8.66
CA GLY A 92 -5.70 -4.83 -9.74
C GLY A 92 -5.17 -3.55 -10.36
N SER A 93 -6.07 -2.75 -10.91
CA SER A 93 -5.71 -1.53 -11.61
C SER A 93 -6.78 -0.44 -11.50
N ILE A 94 -6.36 0.81 -11.66
CA ILE A 94 -7.21 2.00 -11.62
C ILE A 94 -6.82 2.96 -12.73
N LYS A 95 -7.80 3.59 -13.37
CA LYS A 95 -7.49 4.65 -14.35
C LYS A 95 -6.92 5.85 -13.63
N GLY A 96 -5.93 6.53 -14.21
CA GLY A 96 -5.36 7.74 -13.61
C GLY A 96 -6.39 8.80 -13.23
N LYS A 97 -7.44 8.96 -14.05
CA LYS A 97 -8.56 9.88 -13.77
C LYS A 97 -9.41 9.52 -12.54
N ASP A 98 -9.38 8.26 -12.11
CA ASP A 98 -10.18 7.75 -11.00
C ASP A 98 -9.40 7.75 -9.66
N VAL A 99 -8.10 8.12 -9.66
CA VAL A 99 -7.27 8.18 -8.44
C VAL A 99 -7.80 9.19 -7.42
N GLU A 100 -8.22 10.38 -7.87
CA GLU A 100 -8.84 11.39 -6.99
C GLU A 100 -10.18 10.89 -6.42
N LYS A 101 -10.94 10.16 -7.23
CA LYS A 101 -12.18 9.53 -6.78
C LYS A 101 -11.92 8.46 -5.73
N LEU A 102 -10.85 7.68 -5.88
CA LEU A 102 -10.40 6.74 -4.84
C LEU A 102 -10.02 7.49 -3.56
N ASN A 103 -9.29 8.60 -3.66
CA ASN A 103 -8.93 9.40 -2.49
C ASN A 103 -10.19 9.87 -1.73
N THR A 104 -11.16 10.46 -2.43
CA THR A 104 -12.43 10.89 -1.82
C THR A 104 -13.19 9.72 -1.17
N LEU A 105 -13.24 8.55 -1.81
CA LEU A 105 -13.93 7.38 -1.26
C LEU A 105 -13.24 6.83 0.00
N ILE A 106 -11.90 6.85 0.03
CA ILE A 106 -11.14 6.46 1.21
C ILE A 106 -11.38 7.47 2.34
N GLU A 107 -11.28 8.77 2.05
CA GLU A 107 -11.48 9.83 3.05
C GLU A 107 -12.89 9.82 3.65
N SER A 108 -13.91 9.54 2.85
CA SER A 108 -15.30 9.55 3.33
C SER A 108 -15.71 8.28 4.07
N ASN A 109 -15.18 7.11 3.67
CA ASN A 109 -15.73 5.83 4.11
C ASN A 109 -14.77 4.99 4.97
N HIS A 110 -13.48 5.31 4.95
CA HIS A 110 -12.42 4.49 5.56
C HIS A 110 -11.61 5.27 6.59
N VAL A 111 -12.25 6.21 7.30
CA VAL A 111 -11.66 6.83 8.48
C VAL A 111 -11.35 5.72 9.50
N PRO A 112 -10.15 5.70 10.13
CA PRO A 112 -9.81 4.69 11.13
C PRO A 112 -10.86 4.60 12.24
N GLN A 113 -11.53 3.46 12.33
CA GLN A 113 -12.47 3.13 13.40
C GLN A 113 -11.96 1.86 14.06
N VAL A 114 -11.38 1.98 15.26
CA VAL A 114 -10.89 0.82 16.01
C VAL A 114 -12.10 0.02 16.50
N ARG A 115 -12.50 -0.99 15.74
CA ARG A 115 -13.69 -1.82 16.04
C ARG A 115 -13.39 -2.95 17.01
N THR A 116 -12.15 -3.43 17.01
CA THR A 116 -11.70 -4.54 17.86
C THR A 116 -10.30 -4.25 18.38
N LYS A 117 -9.89 -4.97 19.44
CA LYS A 117 -8.54 -4.86 20.01
C LYS A 117 -7.42 -5.25 19.03
N ASP A 118 -7.72 -6.09 18.05
CA ASP A 118 -6.76 -6.63 17.09
C ASP A 118 -6.72 -5.81 15.79
N TRP A 119 -7.59 -4.81 15.67
CA TRP A 119 -7.65 -3.93 14.50
C TRP A 119 -6.34 -3.16 14.32
N ASN A 120 -5.79 -3.20 13.11
CA ASN A 120 -4.53 -2.55 12.78
C ASN A 120 -4.50 -2.08 11.32
N CYS A 121 -3.34 -1.60 10.85
CA CYS A 121 -3.19 -1.09 9.48
C CYS A 121 -3.54 -2.11 8.38
N ARG A 122 -3.33 -3.41 8.63
CA ARG A 122 -3.65 -4.48 7.69
C ARG A 122 -5.15 -4.70 7.62
N SER A 123 -5.83 -4.67 8.77
CA SER A 123 -7.29 -4.73 8.84
C SER A 123 -7.92 -3.57 8.04
N TRP A 124 -7.38 -2.36 8.16
CA TRP A 124 -7.79 -1.21 7.35
C TRP A 124 -7.57 -1.41 5.84
N VAL A 125 -6.42 -1.93 5.44
CA VAL A 125 -6.16 -2.25 4.01
C VAL A 125 -7.20 -3.24 3.49
N MET A 126 -7.54 -4.27 4.28
CA MET A 126 -8.57 -5.24 3.92
C MET A 126 -9.95 -4.60 3.78
N GLU A 127 -10.33 -3.69 4.68
CA GLU A 127 -11.58 -2.92 4.60
C GLU A 127 -11.65 -2.13 3.29
N VAL A 128 -10.58 -1.43 2.91
CA VAL A 128 -10.53 -0.67 1.66
C VAL A 128 -10.65 -1.60 0.44
N ILE A 129 -9.95 -2.73 0.43
CA ILE A 129 -10.01 -3.71 -0.66
C ILE A 129 -11.44 -4.23 -0.83
N GLN A 130 -12.03 -4.74 0.26
CA GLN A 130 -13.32 -5.43 0.22
C GLN A 130 -14.51 -4.50 -0.03
N TYR A 131 -14.50 -3.31 0.58
CA TYR A 131 -15.66 -2.41 0.55
C TYR A 131 -15.54 -1.30 -0.50
N THR A 132 -14.34 -1.02 -1.03
CA THR A 132 -14.16 0.00 -2.08
C THR A 132 -13.57 -0.58 -3.36
N LEU A 133 -12.42 -1.26 -3.30
CA LEU A 133 -11.70 -1.61 -4.54
C LEU A 133 -12.39 -2.72 -5.33
N MET A 134 -12.80 -3.81 -4.67
CA MET A 134 -13.49 -4.92 -5.33
C MET A 134 -14.86 -4.51 -5.90
N PRO A 135 -15.74 -3.80 -5.16
CA PRO A 135 -17.04 -3.38 -5.69
C PRO A 135 -16.95 -2.39 -6.85
N LYS A 136 -15.84 -1.64 -6.95
CA LYS A 136 -15.57 -0.75 -8.10
C LYS A 136 -14.91 -1.46 -9.28
N GLY A 137 -14.56 -2.74 -9.13
CA GLY A 137 -13.81 -3.50 -10.14
C GLY A 137 -12.36 -3.07 -10.27
N TRP A 138 -11.82 -2.32 -9.30
CA TRP A 138 -10.43 -1.87 -9.28
C TRP A 138 -9.48 -2.90 -8.67
N ALA A 139 -10.00 -3.78 -7.80
CA ALA A 139 -9.34 -5.01 -7.42
C ALA A 139 -10.09 -6.19 -8.08
N ASN A 140 -9.37 -7.02 -8.81
CA ASN A 140 -9.94 -8.11 -9.63
C ASN A 140 -9.51 -9.50 -9.18
N VAL A 141 -8.70 -9.60 -8.13
CA VAL A 141 -8.26 -10.86 -7.53
C VAL A 141 -9.10 -11.19 -6.28
N PRO A 142 -9.33 -12.48 -5.98
CA PRO A 142 -10.19 -12.91 -4.88
C PRO A 142 -9.47 -12.80 -3.52
N ILE A 143 -9.16 -11.57 -3.10
CA ILE A 143 -8.55 -11.29 -1.80
C ILE A 143 -9.63 -11.30 -0.72
N ALA A 144 -9.80 -12.45 -0.08
CA ALA A 144 -10.79 -12.64 0.97
C ALA A 144 -10.26 -12.24 2.36
N THR A 145 -8.97 -12.44 2.64
CA THR A 145 -8.39 -12.21 3.97
C THR A 145 -6.96 -11.69 3.88
N GLU A 146 -6.40 -11.19 5.00
CA GLU A 146 -4.96 -10.88 5.09
C GLU A 146 -4.11 -12.10 4.69
N ALA A 147 -4.52 -13.30 5.13
CA ALA A 147 -3.83 -14.55 4.81
C ALA A 147 -3.76 -14.85 3.31
N SER A 148 -4.74 -14.38 2.53
CA SER A 148 -4.72 -14.51 1.07
C SER A 148 -3.56 -13.74 0.42
N LEU A 149 -3.12 -12.63 1.01
CA LEU A 149 -2.03 -11.79 0.49
C LEU A 149 -0.64 -12.28 0.91
N LEU A 150 -0.53 -12.95 2.06
CA LEU A 150 0.75 -13.31 2.67
C LEU A 150 1.70 -14.12 1.77
N PRO A 151 1.25 -15.12 0.98
CA PRO A 151 2.13 -15.85 0.09
C PRO A 151 2.83 -14.96 -0.94
N SER A 152 2.07 -14.08 -1.61
CA SER A 152 2.63 -13.13 -2.58
C SER A 152 3.47 -12.04 -1.92
N LEU A 153 3.08 -11.55 -0.73
CA LEU A 153 3.87 -10.58 0.02
C LEU A 153 5.22 -11.16 0.44
N LYS A 154 5.28 -12.44 0.85
CA LYS A 154 6.52 -13.17 1.13
C LYS A 154 7.44 -13.25 -0.09
N VAL A 155 6.86 -13.47 -1.27
CA VAL A 155 7.62 -13.47 -2.54
C VAL A 155 8.17 -12.07 -2.83
N ALA A 156 7.32 -11.04 -2.74
CA ALA A 156 7.72 -9.65 -2.97
C ALA A 156 8.84 -9.21 -2.01
N ALA A 157 8.73 -9.54 -0.72
CA ALA A 157 9.69 -9.19 0.31
C ALA A 157 11.07 -9.81 0.04
N ARG A 158 11.12 -11.11 -0.26
CA ARG A 158 12.37 -11.81 -0.61
C ARG A 158 12.98 -11.24 -1.88
N ALA A 159 12.19 -11.10 -2.95
CA ALA A 159 12.66 -10.58 -4.23
C ALA A 159 13.22 -9.15 -4.08
N SER A 160 12.52 -8.28 -3.33
CA SER A 160 12.96 -6.91 -3.07
C SER A 160 14.26 -6.86 -2.27
N ARG A 161 14.39 -7.71 -1.24
CA ARG A 161 15.63 -7.82 -0.46
C ARG A 161 16.79 -8.27 -1.34
N ASP A 162 16.60 -9.33 -2.11
CA ASP A 162 17.66 -9.93 -2.93
C ASP A 162 18.11 -8.97 -4.03
N ALA A 163 17.16 -8.27 -4.67
CA ALA A 163 17.46 -7.20 -5.61
C ALA A 163 18.20 -6.03 -4.93
N SER A 164 17.80 -5.65 -3.71
CA SER A 164 18.46 -4.55 -3.01
C SER A 164 19.90 -4.88 -2.62
N ILE A 165 20.17 -6.12 -2.20
CA ILE A 165 21.51 -6.61 -1.91
C ILE A 165 22.37 -6.60 -3.18
N LYS A 166 21.82 -7.14 -4.28
CA LYS A 166 22.53 -7.24 -5.56
C LYS A 166 22.90 -5.86 -6.13
N GLU A 167 21.98 -4.91 -6.09
CA GLU A 167 22.15 -3.58 -6.69
C GLU A 167 22.81 -2.56 -5.76
N GLY A 168 23.04 -2.91 -4.48
CA GLY A 168 23.62 -2.01 -3.48
C GLY A 168 22.75 -0.80 -3.14
N LYS A 169 21.45 -0.82 -3.49
CA LYS A 169 20.48 0.25 -3.27
C LYS A 169 19.08 -0.32 -3.04
N THR A 170 18.18 0.46 -2.47
CA THR A 170 16.79 0.02 -2.24
C THR A 170 16.06 -0.28 -3.55
N MET A 171 15.57 -1.51 -3.71
CA MET A 171 14.90 -2.01 -4.92
C MET A 171 13.59 -2.73 -4.54
N PRO A 172 12.50 -1.98 -4.27
CA PRO A 172 11.21 -2.59 -4.00
C PRO A 172 10.65 -3.17 -5.30
N LEU A 173 10.25 -4.44 -5.27
CA LEU A 173 9.68 -5.14 -6.41
C LEU A 173 8.18 -5.37 -6.21
N LEU A 174 7.45 -5.25 -7.31
CA LEU A 174 6.02 -5.50 -7.37
C LEU A 174 5.80 -6.85 -8.06
N VAL A 175 5.00 -7.70 -7.44
CA VAL A 175 4.69 -9.04 -7.96
C VAL A 175 3.20 -9.20 -8.15
N ASP A 176 2.80 -10.06 -9.09
CA ASP A 176 1.40 -10.40 -9.24
C ASP A 176 0.89 -11.20 -8.04
N PHE A 177 -0.39 -10.97 -7.70
CA PHE A 177 -1.09 -11.81 -6.75
C PHE A 177 -1.14 -13.27 -7.23
N ARG A 178 -0.92 -14.21 -6.30
CA ARG A 178 -1.00 -15.66 -6.53
C ARG A 178 -1.89 -16.24 -5.44
N ALA A 179 -3.01 -16.84 -5.86
CA ALA A 179 -3.93 -17.56 -4.99
C ALA A 179 -3.32 -18.87 -4.51
#